data_AF-A0ABD1D8R0-F1
#
_entry.id   AF-A0ABD1D8R0-F1
#
_cell.length_a   1.000
_cell.length_b   1.000
_cell.length_c   1.000
_cell.angle_alpha   90.00
_cell.angle_beta   90.00
_cell.angle_gamma   90.00
#
_symmetry.space_group_name_H-M   'P 1'
#
loop_
_entity.id
_entity.type
_entity.pdbx_description
1 polymer ?
#
loop_
_entity_poly.entity_id
_entity_poly.type
_entity_poly.pdbx_seq_one_letter_code
_entity_poly.pdbx_strand_id
1 'polypeptide(L)'
;MTMMTDKVTLVIWYKEGNSKPIYSFDARGKSLQQAIHWSDEAVLKSKAYFYYENNPPALRIKNVKQEDAGLYRCRVDFQKSPTKNCRIDLDVLVPPSKLVILDEQGAAVLNQLVGPYQESTDINLTCVSSGGVPTPKVTWWREHALLDDSFMILPDGTVKNVLYLEKLSRADLHTVSSTNGRKSEHRNRSTEVSPQSKQIKPG
;
A
#
# COMPACT_ATOMS: atom_id res chain seq x y z
N MET A 1 -45.23 8.94 4.61
CA MET A 1 -44.75 9.16 3.23
C MET A 1 -43.43 8.44 3.09
N THR A 2 -43.46 7.19 2.64
CA THR A 2 -42.28 6.32 2.53
C THR A 2 -41.36 6.92 1.47
N MET A 3 -40.17 7.38 1.86
CA MET A 3 -39.13 7.77 0.91
C MET A 3 -38.76 6.51 0.11
N MET A 4 -39.41 6.30 -1.04
CA MET A 4 -38.99 5.27 -1.98
C MET A 4 -37.55 5.60 -2.37
N THR A 5 -36.61 4.75 -1.99
CA THR A 5 -35.23 4.82 -2.48
C THR A 5 -35.28 4.77 -4.00
N ASP A 6 -34.90 5.88 -4.62
CA ASP A 6 -34.94 6.01 -6.06
C ASP A 6 -34.02 4.99 -6.74
N LYS A 7 -34.44 4.50 -7.90
CA LYS A 7 -33.79 3.38 -8.58
C LYS A 7 -32.53 3.86 -9.29
N VAL A 8 -31.40 3.20 -9.03
CA VAL A 8 -30.17 3.37 -9.80
C VAL A 8 -30.39 2.82 -11.22
N THR A 9 -30.00 3.59 -12.23
CA THR A 9 -30.16 3.20 -13.64
C THR A 9 -28.82 2.99 -14.34
N LEU A 10 -27.78 3.74 -13.98
CA LEU A 10 -26.47 3.65 -14.60
C LEU A 10 -25.37 4.07 -13.62
N VAL A 11 -24.31 3.27 -13.54
CA VAL A 11 -23.08 3.62 -12.81
C VAL A 11 -21.92 3.58 -13.80
N ILE A 12 -21.11 4.64 -13.84
CA ILE A 12 -19.94 4.76 -14.69
C ILE A 12 -18.73 5.12 -13.85
N TRP A 13 -17.60 4.46 -14.11
CA TRP A 13 -16.32 4.76 -13.49
C TRP A 13 -15.33 5.32 -14.51
N TYR A 14 -14.51 6.25 -14.04
CA TYR A 14 -13.40 6.86 -14.75
C TYR A 14 -12.15 6.75 -13.88
N LYS A 15 -10.99 6.53 -14.49
CA LYS A 15 -9.68 6.64 -13.84
C LYS A 15 -9.00 7.91 -14.34
N GLU A 16 -8.30 8.61 -13.46
CA GLU A 16 -7.46 9.73 -13.86
C GLU A 16 -6.49 9.33 -14.98
N GLY A 17 -6.24 10.26 -15.92
CA GLY A 17 -5.53 10.01 -17.16
C GLY A 17 -6.36 9.38 -18.29
N ASN A 18 -7.57 8.87 -18.01
CA ASN A 18 -8.47 8.32 -19.03
C ASN A 18 -9.62 9.27 -19.35
N SER A 19 -9.77 9.65 -20.61
CA SER A 19 -10.89 10.49 -21.10
C SER A 19 -12.19 9.71 -21.28
N LYS A 20 -12.10 8.39 -21.47
CA LYS A 20 -13.23 7.48 -21.62
C LYS A 20 -13.52 6.74 -20.30
N PRO A 21 -14.77 6.26 -20.11
CA PRO A 21 -15.09 5.36 -19.00
C PRO A 21 -14.21 4.11 -18.99
N ILE A 22 -13.89 3.62 -17.79
CA ILE A 22 -13.13 2.37 -17.58
C ILE A 22 -14.03 1.20 -17.15
N TYR A 23 -15.24 1.50 -16.69
CA TYR A 23 -16.22 0.51 -16.26
C TYR A 23 -17.63 1.09 -16.29
N SER A 24 -18.63 0.27 -16.60
CA SER A 24 -20.03 0.63 -16.45
C SER A 24 -20.91 -0.52 -15.94
N PHE A 25 -21.99 -0.12 -15.27
CA PHE A 25 -23.10 -0.97 -14.83
C PHE A 25 -24.40 -0.33 -15.31
N ASP A 26 -25.04 -0.93 -16.31
CA ASP A 26 -26.21 -0.37 -16.98
C ASP A 26 -27.47 -1.20 -16.71
N ALA A 27 -28.37 -0.63 -15.90
CA ALA A 27 -29.66 -1.20 -15.52
C ALA A 27 -30.84 -0.44 -16.17
N ARG A 28 -30.60 0.41 -17.17
CA ARG A 28 -31.67 1.15 -17.86
C ARG A 28 -32.65 0.17 -18.51
N GLY A 29 -33.93 0.35 -18.21
CA GLY A 29 -35.02 -0.52 -18.70
C GLY A 29 -35.03 -1.94 -18.12
N LYS A 30 -34.21 -2.26 -17.12
CA LYS A 30 -34.04 -3.63 -16.56
C LYS A 30 -34.06 -3.63 -15.04
N SER A 31 -34.13 -4.80 -14.40
CA SER A 31 -33.82 -4.93 -12.98
C SER A 31 -32.31 -4.83 -12.73
N LEU A 32 -31.88 -4.58 -11.49
CA LEU A 32 -30.45 -4.52 -11.16
C LEU A 32 -29.76 -5.87 -11.36
N GLN A 33 -30.48 -6.98 -11.19
CA GLN A 33 -29.99 -8.35 -11.43
C GLN A 33 -29.67 -8.60 -12.91
N GLN A 34 -30.36 -7.90 -13.82
CA GLN A 34 -30.20 -8.04 -15.27
C GLN A 34 -29.32 -6.93 -15.87
N ALA A 35 -28.66 -6.14 -15.02
CA ALA A 35 -27.80 -5.07 -15.47
C ALA A 35 -26.61 -5.61 -16.26
N ILE A 36 -26.20 -4.86 -17.28
CA ILE A 36 -25.06 -5.21 -18.11
C ILE A 36 -23.82 -4.54 -17.53
N HIS A 37 -22.78 -5.33 -17.32
CA HIS A 37 -21.47 -4.84 -16.92
C HIS A 37 -20.58 -4.73 -18.15
N TRP A 38 -19.83 -3.64 -18.25
CA TRP A 38 -18.76 -3.47 -19.23
C TRP A 38 -17.51 -2.97 -18.51
N SER A 39 -16.35 -3.42 -18.97
CA SER A 39 -15.04 -3.10 -18.41
C SER A 39 -14.09 -2.81 -19.56
N ASP A 40 -13.27 -1.78 -19.42
CA ASP A 40 -12.28 -1.44 -20.44
C ASP A 40 -11.13 -2.46 -20.44
N GLU A 41 -10.87 -3.06 -21.61
CA GLU A 41 -9.89 -4.15 -21.76
C GLU A 41 -8.43 -3.71 -21.58
N ALA A 42 -8.12 -2.43 -21.79
CA ALA A 42 -6.78 -1.90 -21.59
C ALA A 42 -6.52 -1.57 -20.11
N VAL A 43 -7.54 -1.12 -19.38
CA VAL A 43 -7.40 -0.63 -18.00
C VAL A 43 -7.76 -1.70 -16.95
N LEU A 44 -8.97 -2.27 -17.04
CA LEU A 44 -9.53 -3.13 -16.01
C LEU A 44 -9.80 -4.58 -16.47
N LYS A 45 -9.74 -4.90 -17.76
CA LYS A 45 -9.92 -6.27 -18.28
C LYS A 45 -11.13 -6.94 -17.61
N SER A 46 -10.94 -8.18 -17.13
CA SER A 46 -11.91 -8.94 -16.33
C SER A 46 -11.69 -8.86 -14.81
N LYS A 47 -10.80 -7.97 -14.31
CA LYS A 47 -10.50 -7.90 -12.87
C LYS A 47 -11.51 -7.09 -12.06
N ALA A 48 -12.38 -6.29 -12.69
CA ALA A 48 -13.33 -5.42 -12.01
C ALA A 48 -14.77 -5.94 -12.04
N TYR A 49 -15.48 -5.84 -10.91
CA TYR A 49 -16.91 -6.14 -10.84
C TYR A 49 -17.63 -5.22 -9.83
N PHE A 50 -18.78 -4.67 -10.22
CA PHE A 50 -19.58 -3.79 -9.37
C PHE A 50 -20.62 -4.60 -8.58
N TYR A 51 -20.51 -4.55 -7.26
CA TYR A 51 -21.43 -5.22 -6.34
C TYR A 51 -22.46 -4.22 -5.85
N TYR A 52 -23.61 -4.17 -6.54
CA TYR A 52 -24.70 -3.22 -6.25
C TYR A 52 -25.47 -3.55 -4.97
N GLU A 53 -25.43 -4.81 -4.51
CA GLU A 53 -26.13 -5.28 -3.31
C GLU A 53 -25.36 -5.00 -2.01
N ASN A 54 -24.07 -4.65 -2.11
CA ASN A 54 -23.28 -4.27 -0.94
C ASN A 54 -23.80 -2.97 -0.32
N ASN A 55 -23.58 -2.79 0.98
CA ASN A 55 -23.86 -1.53 1.68
C ASN A 55 -22.58 -0.99 2.34
N PRO A 56 -21.92 0.02 1.76
CA PRO A 56 -22.25 0.70 0.49
C PRO A 56 -21.94 -0.15 -0.77
N PRO A 57 -22.59 0.14 -1.92
CA PRO A 57 -22.23 -0.46 -3.21
C PRO A 57 -20.79 -0.14 -3.60
N ALA A 58 -20.08 -1.12 -4.19
CA ALA A 58 -18.64 -0.98 -4.45
C ALA A 58 -18.18 -1.61 -5.76
N LEU A 59 -17.22 -0.98 -6.43
CA LEU A 59 -16.45 -1.59 -7.52
C LEU A 59 -15.26 -2.33 -6.90
N ARG A 60 -15.22 -3.65 -7.05
CA ARG A 60 -14.09 -4.46 -6.58
C ARG A 60 -13.15 -4.76 -7.74
N ILE A 61 -11.88 -4.46 -7.55
CA ILE A 61 -10.79 -4.78 -8.48
C ILE A 61 -9.98 -5.93 -7.86
N LYS A 62 -9.90 -7.06 -8.55
CA LYS A 62 -9.12 -8.24 -8.13
C LYS A 62 -7.67 -8.11 -8.60
N ASN A 63 -6.75 -8.78 -7.89
CA ASN A 63 -5.33 -8.83 -8.25
C ASN A 63 -4.74 -7.43 -8.51
N VAL A 64 -5.00 -6.51 -7.57
CA VAL A 64 -4.60 -5.11 -7.66
C VAL A 64 -3.08 -4.99 -7.82
N LYS A 65 -2.66 -4.13 -8.75
CA LYS A 65 -1.25 -3.82 -9.02
C LYS A 65 -0.98 -2.34 -8.79
N GLN A 66 0.30 -1.95 -8.72
CA GLN A 66 0.68 -0.55 -8.52
C GLN A 66 0.09 0.40 -9.58
N GLU A 67 -0.04 -0.06 -10.83
CA GLU A 67 -0.67 0.68 -11.94
C GLU A 67 -2.17 0.99 -11.73
N ASP A 68 -2.83 0.26 -10.84
CA ASP A 68 -4.22 0.51 -10.45
C ASP A 68 -4.35 1.68 -9.49
N ALA A 69 -3.27 2.12 -8.86
CA ALA A 69 -3.32 3.27 -7.96
C ALA A 69 -3.76 4.54 -8.70
N GLY A 70 -4.34 5.47 -7.93
CA GLY A 70 -4.71 6.81 -8.38
C GLY A 70 -6.19 7.14 -8.20
N LEU A 71 -6.59 8.28 -8.76
CA LEU A 71 -7.92 8.84 -8.54
C LEU A 71 -8.98 8.21 -9.45
N TYR A 72 -10.01 7.66 -8.83
CA TYR A 72 -11.21 7.15 -9.49
C TYR A 72 -12.38 8.12 -9.30
N ARG A 73 -13.14 8.35 -10.37
CA ARG A 73 -14.40 9.09 -10.32
C ARG A 73 -15.56 8.18 -10.70
N CYS A 74 -16.58 8.11 -9.84
CA CYS A 74 -17.84 7.48 -10.18
C CYS A 74 -18.89 8.53 -10.58
N ARG A 75 -19.78 8.16 -11.50
CA ARG A 75 -21.03 8.84 -11.82
C ARG A 75 -22.16 7.85 -11.64
N VAL A 76 -23.17 8.21 -10.86
CA VAL A 76 -24.36 7.40 -10.58
C VAL A 76 -25.58 8.17 -11.04
N ASP A 77 -26.28 7.64 -12.03
CA ASP A 77 -27.55 8.18 -12.51
C ASP A 77 -28.70 7.40 -11.88
N PHE A 78 -29.72 8.14 -11.47
CA PHE A 78 -30.96 7.60 -10.89
C PHE A 78 -32.13 7.86 -11.82
N GLN A 79 -33.26 7.21 -11.56
CA GLN A 79 -34.44 7.35 -12.41
C GLN A 79 -35.12 8.73 -12.25
N LYS A 80 -35.14 9.30 -11.05
CA LYS A 80 -35.81 10.58 -10.75
C LYS A 80 -34.86 11.60 -10.11
N SER A 81 -33.88 11.12 -9.36
CA SER A 81 -32.97 11.91 -8.56
C SER A 81 -31.83 12.44 -9.42
N PRO A 82 -31.23 13.58 -9.04
CA PRO A 82 -30.06 14.09 -9.72
C PRO A 82 -28.90 13.09 -9.71
N THR A 83 -28.10 13.12 -10.78
CA THR A 83 -26.84 12.38 -10.86
C THR A 83 -25.93 12.71 -9.69
N LYS A 84 -25.37 11.68 -9.05
CA LYS A 84 -24.34 11.83 -8.03
C LYS A 84 -22.97 11.49 -8.60
N ASN A 85 -21.96 12.23 -8.17
CA ASN A 85 -20.57 11.94 -8.51
C ASN A 85 -19.79 11.67 -7.23
N CYS A 86 -18.84 10.74 -7.29
CA CYS A 86 -17.91 10.49 -6.19
C CYS A 86 -16.48 10.45 -6.71
N ARG A 87 -15.53 10.76 -5.82
CA ARG A 87 -14.09 10.69 -6.07
C ARG A 87 -13.45 9.86 -4.97
N ILE A 88 -12.61 8.91 -5.36
CA ILE A 88 -11.91 8.04 -4.44
C ILE A 88 -10.46 7.90 -4.90
N ASP A 89 -9.53 8.12 -3.99
CA ASP A 89 -8.12 7.81 -4.20
C ASP A 89 -7.86 6.35 -3.82
N LEU A 90 -7.25 5.59 -4.74
CA LEU A 90 -6.86 4.21 -4.49
C LEU A 90 -5.34 4.15 -4.28
N ASP A 91 -4.93 3.95 -3.03
CA ASP A 91 -3.54 3.63 -2.71
C ASP A 91 -3.29 2.12 -2.82
N VAL A 92 -2.22 1.76 -3.52
CA VAL A 92 -1.77 0.37 -3.63
C VAL A 92 -0.47 0.20 -2.86
N LEU A 93 -0.55 -0.55 -1.77
CA LEU A 93 0.61 -0.85 -0.94
C LEU A 93 1.41 -2.00 -1.54
N VAL A 94 2.71 -1.78 -1.71
CA VAL A 94 3.64 -2.81 -2.18
C VAL A 94 4.58 -3.16 -1.03
N PRO A 95 4.72 -4.44 -0.66
CA PRO A 95 5.69 -4.84 0.36
C PRO A 95 7.13 -4.63 -0.19
N PRO A 96 8.07 -4.16 0.65
CA PRO A 96 9.47 -4.09 0.26
C PRO A 96 10.10 -5.49 0.22
N SER A 97 11.29 -5.59 -0.36
CA SER A 97 12.10 -6.80 -0.28
C SER A 97 12.56 -7.07 1.16
N LYS A 98 12.89 -8.33 1.46
CA LYS A 98 13.42 -8.72 2.78
C LYS A 98 14.68 -7.91 3.09
N LEU A 99 14.84 -7.55 4.35
CA LEU A 99 16.05 -6.88 4.83
C LEU A 99 17.25 -7.80 4.62
N VAL A 100 18.31 -7.25 4.06
CA VAL A 100 19.61 -7.91 3.92
C VAL A 100 20.63 -7.10 4.71
N ILE A 101 21.39 -7.78 5.56
CA ILE A 101 22.52 -7.18 6.27
C ILE A 101 23.79 -7.59 5.53
N LEU A 102 24.64 -6.61 5.26
CA LEU A 102 25.95 -6.76 4.64
C LEU A 102 27.03 -6.39 5.67
N ASP A 103 28.12 -7.16 5.66
CA ASP A 103 29.33 -6.82 6.41
C ASP A 103 30.14 -5.71 5.72
N GLU A 104 31.31 -5.40 6.27
CA GLU A 104 32.22 -4.36 5.78
C GLU A 104 32.76 -4.65 4.37
N GLN A 105 32.79 -5.92 3.98
CA GLN A 105 33.23 -6.38 2.68
C GLN A 105 32.07 -6.39 1.67
N GLY A 106 30.85 -6.04 2.10
CA GLY A 106 29.65 -6.07 1.30
C GLY A 106 29.06 -7.46 1.11
N ALA A 107 29.56 -8.47 1.83
CA ALA A 107 29.02 -9.82 1.78
C ALA A 107 27.79 -9.93 2.68
N ALA A 108 26.79 -10.68 2.23
CA ALA A 108 25.57 -10.89 3.00
C ALA A 108 25.89 -11.69 4.26
N VAL A 109 25.46 -11.17 5.42
CA VAL A 109 25.58 -11.86 6.71
C VAL A 109 24.64 -13.06 6.71
N LEU A 110 25.24 -14.25 6.76
CA LEU A 110 24.52 -15.53 6.82
C LEU A 110 24.47 -16.00 8.28
N ASN A 111 23.36 -16.65 8.66
CA ASN A 111 23.17 -17.24 10.00
C ASN A 111 23.26 -16.27 11.19
N GLN A 112 22.99 -14.98 10.97
CA GLN A 112 22.91 -13.96 12.05
C GLN A 112 24.22 -13.76 12.85
N LEU A 113 25.36 -14.15 12.29
CA LEU A 113 26.68 -14.02 12.91
C LEU A 113 27.61 -13.21 12.01
N VAL A 114 28.25 -12.19 12.60
CA VAL A 114 29.23 -11.35 11.91
C VAL A 114 30.56 -11.46 12.64
N GLY A 115 31.66 -11.52 11.89
CA GLY A 115 33.01 -11.70 12.42
C GLY A 115 33.62 -13.05 12.05
N PRO A 116 34.69 -13.48 12.73
CA PRO A 116 35.20 -12.98 14.02
C PRO A 116 35.92 -11.62 13.94
N TYR A 117 35.82 -10.84 15.03
CA TYR A 117 36.49 -9.53 15.18
C TYR A 117 37.41 -9.51 16.40
N GLN A 118 38.47 -8.71 16.35
CA GLN A 118 39.34 -8.45 17.50
C GLN A 118 38.75 -7.35 18.38
N GLU A 119 39.10 -7.34 19.66
CA GLU A 119 38.76 -6.21 20.53
C GLU A 119 39.38 -4.92 20.00
N SER A 120 38.73 -3.78 20.29
CA SER A 120 39.09 -2.46 19.79
C SER A 120 39.07 -2.30 18.26
N THR A 121 38.44 -3.22 17.53
CA THR A 121 38.20 -3.06 16.09
C THR A 121 36.97 -2.20 15.87
N ASP A 122 37.02 -1.35 14.86
CA ASP A 122 35.88 -0.57 14.37
C ASP A 122 35.27 -1.32 13.19
N ILE A 123 33.94 -1.49 13.20
CA ILE A 123 33.22 -2.15 12.11
C ILE A 123 32.05 -1.32 11.60
N ASN A 124 31.64 -1.59 10.36
CA ASN A 124 30.35 -1.15 9.85
C ASN A 124 29.46 -2.30 9.38
N LEU A 125 28.15 -2.17 9.64
CA LEU A 125 27.14 -3.08 9.13
C LEU A 125 26.15 -2.30 8.30
N THR A 126 25.87 -2.79 7.10
CA THR A 126 24.94 -2.13 6.18
C THR A 126 23.66 -2.94 6.10
N CYS A 127 22.51 -2.34 6.44
CA CYS A 127 21.21 -2.91 6.15
C CYS A 127 20.62 -2.30 4.90
N VAL A 128 20.14 -3.14 3.98
CA VAL A 128 19.44 -2.71 2.76
C VAL A 128 18.08 -3.39 2.63
N SER A 129 17.13 -2.65 2.07
CA SER A 129 15.85 -3.15 1.58
C SER A 129 15.48 -2.36 0.34
N SER A 130 14.84 -2.98 -0.64
CA SER A 130 14.52 -2.37 -1.93
C SER A 130 13.03 -2.39 -2.22
N GLY A 131 12.59 -1.37 -2.96
CA GLY A 131 11.20 -1.20 -3.36
C GLY A 131 10.27 -0.87 -2.19
N GLY A 132 9.02 -1.32 -2.31
CA GLY A 132 7.97 -1.02 -1.37
C GLY A 132 7.28 0.31 -1.62
N VAL A 133 5.96 0.33 -1.38
CA VAL A 133 5.12 1.52 -1.48
C VAL A 133 4.21 1.55 -0.25
N PRO A 134 4.30 2.58 0.61
CA PRO A 134 5.30 3.65 0.57
C PRO A 134 6.71 3.13 0.85
N THR A 135 7.72 3.93 0.50
CA THR A 135 9.13 3.62 0.75
C THR A 135 9.34 3.26 2.24
N PRO A 136 10.01 2.14 2.55
CA PRO A 136 10.22 1.70 3.91
C PRO A 136 11.24 2.59 4.64
N LYS A 137 11.24 2.51 5.97
CA LYS A 137 12.30 3.04 6.83
C LYS A 137 13.10 1.88 7.40
N VAL A 138 14.43 1.95 7.30
CA VAL A 138 15.36 0.94 7.83
C VAL A 138 16.07 1.51 9.05
N THR A 139 15.98 0.81 10.17
CA THR A 139 16.54 1.25 11.46
C THR A 139 17.28 0.12 12.14
N TRP A 140 18.33 0.46 12.89
CA TRP A 140 19.12 -0.48 13.69
C TRP A 140 18.70 -0.47 15.15
N TRP A 141 18.59 -1.66 15.70
CA TRP A 141 18.19 -1.89 17.08
C TRP A 141 19.18 -2.83 17.73
N ARG A 142 19.47 -2.60 19.00
CA ARG A 142 20.20 -3.53 19.87
C ARG A 142 19.26 -3.89 20.99
N GLU A 143 18.87 -5.16 21.05
CA GLU A 143 17.80 -5.63 21.92
C GLU A 143 16.50 -4.82 21.69
N HIS A 144 16.16 -3.90 22.60
CA HIS A 144 14.98 -3.04 22.53
C HIS A 144 15.34 -1.55 22.37
N ALA A 145 16.62 -1.21 22.26
CA ALA A 145 17.09 0.15 22.09
C ALA A 145 17.34 0.47 20.62
N LEU A 146 16.80 1.59 20.15
CA LEU A 146 17.14 2.14 18.85
C LEU A 146 18.59 2.61 18.87
N LEU A 147 19.43 2.05 18.00
CA LEU A 147 20.81 2.48 17.82
C LEU A 147 20.92 3.58 16.77
N ASP A 148 20.23 3.40 15.65
CA ASP A 148 20.28 4.34 14.55
C ASP A 148 19.01 4.30 13.68
N ASP A 149 18.53 5.47 13.29
CA ASP A 149 17.42 5.67 12.36
C ASP A 149 17.80 6.51 11.13
N SER A 150 19.09 6.79 10.92
CA SER A 150 19.60 7.56 9.79
C SER A 150 19.72 6.70 8.52
N PHE A 151 18.58 6.45 7.88
CA PHE A 151 18.55 5.79 6.56
C PHE A 151 18.65 6.78 5.40
N MET A 152 19.16 6.30 4.27
CA MET A 152 19.20 6.99 2.99
C MET A 152 18.41 6.23 1.93
N ILE A 153 17.84 6.95 0.97
CA ILE A 153 17.14 6.37 -0.19
C ILE A 153 18.05 6.58 -1.41
N LEU A 154 18.40 5.48 -2.07
CA LEU A 154 19.21 5.47 -3.28
C LEU A 154 18.32 5.67 -4.53
N PRO A 155 18.90 6.11 -5.67
CA PRO A 155 18.14 6.39 -6.90
C PRO A 155 17.37 5.20 -7.48
N ASP A 156 17.80 3.98 -7.17
CA ASP A 156 17.15 2.72 -7.56
C ASP A 156 15.96 2.35 -6.65
N GLY A 157 15.65 3.17 -5.64
CA GLY A 157 14.62 2.90 -4.64
C GLY A 157 15.08 1.98 -3.51
N THR A 158 16.37 1.67 -3.42
CA THR A 158 16.95 0.94 -2.29
C THR A 158 17.09 1.87 -1.09
N VAL A 159 16.57 1.44 0.05
CA VAL A 159 16.77 2.09 1.34
C VAL A 159 17.94 1.43 2.04
N LYS A 160 18.91 2.24 2.46
CA LYS A 160 20.17 1.81 3.09
C LYS A 160 20.35 2.49 4.43
N ASN A 161 20.76 1.74 5.45
CA ASN A 161 21.20 2.27 6.73
C ASN A 161 22.54 1.62 7.11
N VAL A 162 23.56 2.43 7.43
CA VAL A 162 24.89 1.98 7.83
C VAL A 162 25.10 2.25 9.31
N LEU A 163 25.22 1.18 10.10
CA LEU A 163 25.58 1.24 11.51
C LEU A 163 27.10 1.17 11.65
N TYR A 164 27.68 2.17 12.32
CA TYR A 164 29.09 2.18 12.70
C TYR A 164 29.23 1.78 14.18
N LEU A 165 30.05 0.77 14.45
CA LEU A 165 30.37 0.31 15.80
C LEU A 165 31.87 0.48 16.01
N GLU A 166 32.25 1.38 16.90
CA GLU A 166 33.65 1.64 17.22
C GLU A 166 34.09 0.89 18.47
N LYS A 167 35.37 0.50 18.51
CA LYS A 167 36.04 -0.09 19.67
C LYS A 167 35.29 -1.28 20.25
N LEU A 168 35.02 -2.29 19.42
CA LEU A 168 34.33 -3.51 19.83
C LEU A 168 34.96 -4.12 21.09
N SER A 169 34.11 -4.60 21.98
CA SER A 169 34.51 -5.17 23.26
C SER A 169 33.93 -6.57 23.46
N ARG A 170 34.37 -7.28 24.50
CA ARG A 170 33.75 -8.56 24.87
C ARG A 170 32.25 -8.46 25.20
N ALA A 171 31.78 -7.26 25.56
CA ALA A 171 30.35 -7.04 25.81
C ALA A 171 29.52 -7.09 24.52
N ASP A 172 30.12 -6.87 23.35
CA ASP A 172 29.45 -6.95 22.05
C ASP A 172 29.35 -8.40 21.53
N LEU A 173 30.04 -9.35 22.16
CA LEU A 173 29.96 -10.77 21.85
C LEU A 173 28.55 -11.31 22.18
N HIS A 174 27.92 -12.01 21.21
CA HIS A 174 26.54 -12.51 21.30
C HIS A 174 25.44 -11.44 21.41
N THR A 175 25.77 -10.16 21.23
CA THR A 175 24.75 -9.11 21.17
C THR A 175 23.94 -9.23 19.89
N VAL A 176 22.61 -9.22 20.02
CA VAL A 176 21.69 -9.29 18.87
C VAL A 176 21.38 -7.88 18.38
N SER A 177 21.96 -7.53 17.24
CA SER A 177 21.56 -6.34 16.50
C SER A 177 20.52 -6.74 15.45
N SER A 178 19.38 -6.06 15.46
CA SER A 178 18.27 -6.33 14.54
C SER A 178 17.93 -5.11 13.72
N THR A 179 17.36 -5.35 12.55
CA THR A 179 16.91 -4.28 11.65
C THR A 179 15.40 -4.31 11.57
N ASN A 180 14.79 -3.13 11.63
CA ASN A 180 13.34 -3.02 11.49
C ASN A 180 12.98 -2.21 10.24
N GLY A 181 12.17 -2.83 9.38
CA GLY A 181 11.59 -2.24 8.19
C GLY A 181 10.17 -1.76 8.49
N ARG A 182 10.01 -0.48 8.85
CA ARG A 182 8.68 0.09 9.07
C ARG A 182 8.14 0.70 7.78
N LYS A 183 6.85 0.51 7.49
CA LYS A 183 6.16 1.30 6.46
C LYS A 183 6.22 2.77 6.86
N SER A 184 6.56 3.67 5.94
CA SER A 184 6.40 5.10 6.21
C SER A 184 4.91 5.39 6.48
N GLU A 185 4.60 6.06 7.59
CA GLU A 185 3.23 6.39 7.95
C GLU A 185 2.66 7.42 6.95
N HIS A 186 1.82 6.97 6.02
CA HIS A 186 0.84 7.83 5.41
C HIS A 186 -0.42 7.88 6.27
N ARG A 187 -0.71 9.06 6.81
CA ARG A 187 -1.94 9.34 7.56
C ARG A 187 -3.15 9.42 6.60
N ASN A 188 -3.72 8.28 6.20
CA ASN A 188 -5.17 7.96 6.16
C ASN A 188 -5.58 6.91 5.10
N ARG A 189 -6.43 5.97 5.55
CA ARG A 189 -7.50 5.20 4.85
C ARG A 189 -7.11 4.33 3.64
N SER A 190 -6.40 3.22 3.89
CA SER A 190 -6.52 2.04 3.03
C SER A 190 -7.77 1.24 3.41
N THR A 191 -8.90 1.49 2.75
CA THR A 191 -10.08 0.61 2.76
C THR A 191 -11.04 1.05 1.66
N GLU A 192 -11.64 0.08 0.96
CA GLU A 192 -12.76 0.18 0.01
C GLU A 192 -13.02 1.54 -0.62
N VAL A 193 -12.97 1.55 -1.96
CA VAL A 193 -13.37 2.68 -2.80
C VAL A 193 -14.86 2.98 -2.56
N SER A 194 -15.13 3.74 -1.50
CA SER A 194 -16.45 4.04 -0.96
C SER A 194 -16.51 5.51 -0.54
N PRO A 195 -17.61 6.21 -0.84
CA PRO A 195 -17.76 7.61 -0.43
C PRO A 195 -18.13 7.72 1.07
N GLN A 196 -17.10 7.83 1.93
CA GLN A 196 -17.04 8.27 3.36
C GLN A 196 -17.98 7.60 4.42
N SER A 197 -17.48 7.13 5.58
CA SER A 197 -17.15 7.95 6.78
C SER A 197 -16.55 7.10 7.95
N LYS A 198 -15.82 7.74 8.88
CA LYS A 198 -15.11 7.17 10.07
C LYS A 198 -16.09 6.85 11.22
N GLN A 199 -15.79 5.85 12.06
CA GLN A 199 -16.24 5.79 13.47
C GLN A 199 -15.11 5.33 14.40
N ILE A 200 -14.88 6.10 15.48
CA ILE A 200 -14.18 5.71 16.72
C ILE A 200 -15.28 5.41 17.75
N LYS A 201 -15.17 4.32 18.51
CA LYS A 201 -16.06 3.99 19.64
C LYS A 201 -15.50 4.57 20.95
N PRO A 202 -16.34 5.15 21.82
CA PRO A 202 -16.06 5.20 23.25
C PRO A 202 -16.71 4.01 23.96
N GLY A 203 -15.99 3.47 24.95
CA GLY A 203 -16.61 2.97 26.18
C GLY A 203 -16.64 4.11 27.20
#